data_AF-A0A1M3IHD2-F1
#
_entry.id   AF-A0A1M3IHD2-F1
#
_cell.length_a   1.000
_cell.length_b   1.000
_cell.length_c   1.000
_cell.angle_alpha   90.00
_cell.angle_beta   90.00
_cell.angle_gamma   90.00
#
_symmetry.space_group_name_H-M   'P 1'
#
loop_
_entity.id
_entity.type
_entity.pdbx_description
1 polymer ?
#
loop_
_entity_poly.entity_id
_entity_poly.type
_entity_poly.pdbx_seq_one_letter_code
_entity_poly.pdbx_strand_id
1 'polypeptide(L)'
;MSKLQDDLLQDFKEQKNVIYKQLEVFDPLGTLLSKPAAQRLVNKTVLIITEIVCYLLSAGSIAFAVFMNKIYPFYILDDLQNRPEYLKLGWMDVRIFVICVYALLGIIALLFYGLARAMRQIRLKNNILSFAAKNIKTLVSQHLKRKASIDVIEQRHFLELPDLPYENIKVNQVPNPGYEPGL
;
A
#
# COMPACT_ATOMS: atom_id res chain seq x y z
N MET A 1 -24.66 -13.05 47.66
CA MET A 1 -24.01 -12.49 46.46
C MET A 1 -24.81 -12.96 45.26
N SER A 2 -25.24 -12.02 44.40
CA SER A 2 -26.21 -12.30 43.35
C SER A 2 -25.51 -12.87 42.11
N LYS A 3 -26.11 -13.91 41.53
CA LYS A 3 -25.68 -14.57 40.28
C LYS A 3 -25.42 -13.58 39.13
N LEU A 4 -26.12 -12.45 39.16
CA LEU A 4 -26.00 -11.33 38.24
C LEU A 4 -24.63 -10.62 38.32
N GLN A 5 -24.07 -10.53 39.52
CA GLN A 5 -22.78 -9.88 39.76
C GLN A 5 -21.64 -10.75 39.22
N ASP A 6 -21.75 -12.08 39.37
CA ASP A 6 -20.81 -13.04 38.78
C ASP A 6 -20.92 -13.10 37.26
N ASP A 7 -22.14 -13.08 36.70
CA ASP A 7 -22.36 -13.02 35.24
C ASP A 7 -21.76 -11.74 34.63
N LEU A 8 -21.94 -10.58 35.30
CA LEU A 8 -21.33 -9.32 34.86
C LEU A 8 -19.80 -9.37 34.92
N LEU A 9 -19.23 -10.00 35.95
CA LEU A 9 -17.78 -10.17 36.10
C LEU A 9 -17.21 -11.12 35.04
N GLN A 10 -17.96 -12.16 34.68
CA GLN A 10 -17.60 -13.10 33.62
C GLN A 10 -17.67 -12.43 32.24
N ASP A 11 -18.74 -11.69 31.93
CA ASP A 11 -18.87 -10.92 30.69
C ASP A 11 -17.75 -9.89 30.54
N PHE A 12 -17.37 -9.22 31.63
CA PHE A 12 -16.29 -8.24 31.61
C PHE A 12 -14.93 -8.90 31.33
N LYS A 13 -14.68 -10.09 31.90
CA LYS A 13 -13.48 -10.89 31.63
C LYS A 13 -13.45 -11.39 30.19
N GLU A 14 -14.58 -11.82 29.64
CA GLU A 14 -14.68 -12.24 28.23
C GLU A 14 -14.41 -11.08 27.27
N GLN A 15 -15.00 -9.91 27.50
CA GLN A 15 -14.73 -8.71 26.71
C GLN A 15 -13.26 -8.27 26.77
N LYS A 16 -12.64 -8.34 27.96
CA LYS A 16 -11.20 -8.08 28.13
C LYS A 16 -10.36 -9.04 27.30
N ASN A 17 -10.68 -10.33 27.33
CA ASN A 17 -9.95 -11.36 26.59
C ASN A 17 -10.09 -11.19 25.07
N VAL A 18 -11.29 -10.80 24.60
CA VAL A 18 -11.53 -10.47 23.18
C VAL A 18 -10.72 -9.24 22.75
N ILE A 19 -10.68 -8.19 23.57
CA ILE A 19 -9.91 -6.97 23.27
C ILE A 19 -8.41 -7.27 23.24
N TYR A 20 -7.89 -8.07 24.17
CA TYR A 20 -6.48 -8.47 24.18
C TYR A 20 -6.10 -9.31 22.96
N LYS A 21 -6.93 -10.28 22.57
CA LYS A 21 -6.72 -11.06 21.34
C LYS A 21 -6.76 -10.19 20.09
N GLN A 22 -7.68 -9.22 20.03
CA GLN A 22 -7.71 -8.26 18.93
C GLN A 22 -6.46 -7.38 18.91
N LEU A 23 -6.00 -6.91 20.06
CA LEU A 23 -4.79 -6.09 20.19
C LEU A 23 -3.55 -6.87 19.74
N GLU A 24 -3.44 -8.15 20.12
CA GLU A 24 -2.34 -9.05 19.74
C GLU A 24 -2.31 -9.36 18.24
N VAL A 25 -3.46 -9.29 17.54
CA VAL A 25 -3.54 -9.38 16.07
C VAL A 25 -3.24 -8.04 15.40
N PHE A 26 -3.62 -6.93 16.03
CA PHE A 26 -3.37 -5.58 15.50
C PHE A 26 -1.94 -5.09 15.71
N ASP A 27 -1.22 -5.57 16.72
CA ASP A 27 0.17 -5.18 16.99
C ASP A 27 1.17 -5.67 15.92
N PRO A 28 1.09 -6.91 15.38
CA PRO A 28 1.89 -7.32 14.23
C PRO A 28 1.48 -6.57 12.96
N LEU A 29 0.21 -6.20 12.79
CA LEU A 29 -0.23 -5.35 11.68
C LEU A 29 0.30 -3.91 11.82
N GLY A 30 0.24 -3.35 13.03
CA GLY A 30 0.79 -2.06 13.38
C GLY A 30 2.29 -2.03 13.18
N THR A 31 3.03 -3.05 13.61
CA THR A 31 4.49 -3.20 13.42
C THR A 31 4.88 -3.60 12.01
N LEU A 32 4.05 -4.28 11.22
CA LEU A 32 4.30 -4.53 9.79
C LEU A 32 4.02 -3.30 8.92
N LEU A 33 3.06 -2.44 9.32
CA LEU A 33 2.83 -1.14 8.70
C LEU A 33 3.76 -0.03 9.21
N SER A 34 4.35 -0.18 10.41
CA SER A 34 5.27 0.80 11.03
C SER A 34 6.74 0.41 10.99
N LYS A 35 7.10 -0.87 10.80
CA LYS A 35 8.33 -1.25 10.08
C LYS A 35 8.27 -0.42 8.81
N PRO A 36 9.35 0.33 8.52
CA PRO A 36 9.29 1.42 7.56
C PRO A 36 8.58 0.85 6.33
N ALA A 37 7.52 1.45 5.80
CA ALA A 37 7.67 2.57 4.89
C ALA A 37 9.01 2.54 4.13
N ALA A 38 9.54 1.34 3.80
CA ALA A 38 10.89 1.05 3.31
C ALA A 38 11.08 1.51 1.86
N GLN A 39 10.09 2.22 1.33
CA GLN A 39 10.19 3.11 0.19
C GLN A 39 9.43 4.43 0.45
N ARG A 40 9.66 5.08 1.60
CA ARG A 40 9.90 6.52 1.50
C ARG A 40 10.99 6.65 0.43
N LEU A 41 10.71 7.37 -0.66
CA LEU A 41 11.67 8.08 -1.52
C LEU A 41 11.27 8.16 -3.00
N VAL A 42 9.98 8.09 -3.33
CA VAL A 42 9.54 9.07 -4.31
C VAL A 42 8.51 9.92 -3.62
N ASN A 43 8.96 11.10 -3.20
CA ASN A 43 8.10 12.17 -2.70
C ASN A 43 6.83 12.16 -3.57
N LYS A 44 5.64 12.08 -2.98
CA LYS A 44 4.38 11.99 -3.75
C LYS A 44 4.32 13.08 -4.83
N THR A 45 4.87 14.25 -4.52
CA THR A 45 5.09 15.36 -5.43
C THR A 45 6.00 15.00 -6.61
N VAL A 46 7.14 14.35 -6.36
CA VAL A 46 8.05 13.88 -7.41
C VAL A 46 7.37 12.82 -8.29
N LEU A 47 6.61 11.87 -7.75
CA LEU A 47 5.86 10.91 -8.59
C LEU A 47 4.88 11.61 -9.51
N ILE A 48 4.16 12.62 -9.00
CA ILE A 48 3.19 13.39 -9.79
C ILE A 48 3.91 14.23 -10.85
N ILE A 49 5.00 14.92 -10.49
CA ILE A 49 5.78 15.72 -11.44
C ILE A 49 6.35 14.81 -12.54
N THR A 50 6.97 13.69 -12.18
CA THR A 50 7.53 12.74 -13.15
C THR A 50 6.42 12.12 -14.03
N GLU A 51 5.24 11.81 -13.49
CA GLU A 51 4.08 11.37 -14.28
C GLU A 51 3.70 12.41 -15.35
N ILE A 52 3.60 13.69 -14.96
CA ILE A 52 3.27 14.79 -15.87
C ILE A 52 4.39 14.98 -16.91
N VAL A 53 5.65 14.98 -16.50
CA VAL A 53 6.80 15.13 -17.39
C VAL A 53 6.84 13.98 -18.40
N CYS A 54 6.59 12.73 -18.01
CA CYS A 54 6.54 11.60 -18.93
C CYS A 54 5.39 11.74 -19.95
N TYR A 55 4.22 12.23 -19.53
CA TYR A 55 3.13 12.53 -20.47
C TYR A 55 3.49 13.67 -21.43
N LEU A 56 4.11 14.73 -20.93
CA LEU A 56 4.60 15.83 -21.76
C LEU A 56 5.68 15.38 -22.74
N LEU A 57 6.59 14.50 -22.33
CA LEU A 57 7.62 13.93 -23.22
C LEU A 57 7.01 13.02 -24.28
N SER A 58 5.97 12.23 -23.94
CA SER A 58 5.25 11.40 -24.91
C SER A 58 4.48 12.25 -25.93
N ALA A 59 3.74 13.26 -25.48
CA ALA A 59 3.09 14.20 -26.40
C ALA A 59 4.10 15.02 -27.20
N GLY A 60 5.21 15.42 -26.55
CA GLY A 60 6.29 16.18 -27.14
C GLY A 60 7.06 15.39 -28.19
N SER A 61 7.29 14.09 -28.01
CA SER A 61 7.93 13.25 -29.03
C SER A 61 7.02 13.03 -30.24
N ILE A 62 5.70 12.92 -30.05
CA ILE A 62 4.74 12.87 -31.15
C ILE A 62 4.73 14.22 -31.91
N ALA A 63 4.65 15.34 -31.18
CA ALA A 63 4.70 16.66 -31.80
C ALA A 63 6.04 16.88 -32.53
N PHE A 64 7.15 16.47 -31.92
CA PHE A 64 8.47 16.52 -32.53
C PHE A 64 8.52 15.70 -33.82
N ALA A 65 7.96 14.49 -33.86
CA ALA A 65 7.88 13.70 -35.08
C ALA A 65 7.14 14.45 -36.21
N VAL A 66 6.05 15.15 -35.90
CA VAL A 66 5.28 15.95 -36.88
C VAL A 66 6.06 17.17 -37.37
N PHE A 67 6.79 17.85 -36.48
CA PHE A 67 7.54 19.06 -36.80
C PHE A 67 9.00 18.79 -37.19
N MET A 68 9.44 17.54 -37.23
CA MET A 68 10.83 17.14 -37.46
C MET A 68 11.39 17.75 -38.75
N ASN A 69 10.57 17.81 -39.80
CA ASN A 69 10.94 18.36 -41.11
C ASN A 69 11.21 19.87 -41.09
N LYS A 70 10.85 20.58 -40.01
CA LYS A 70 11.02 22.04 -39.86
C LYS A 70 12.10 22.43 -38.84
N ILE A 71 12.68 21.46 -38.12
CA ILE A 71 13.60 21.72 -37.01
C ILE A 71 15.02 21.39 -37.47
N TYR A 72 15.96 22.34 -37.32
CA TYR A 72 17.38 22.09 -37.57
C TYR A 72 17.99 21.27 -36.41
N PRO A 73 18.81 20.24 -36.65
CA PRO A 73 19.34 19.74 -37.93
C PRO A 73 18.48 18.65 -38.60
N PHE A 74 17.32 18.31 -38.04
CA PHE A 74 16.51 17.17 -38.51
C PHE A 74 15.81 17.39 -39.86
N TYR A 75 15.73 18.62 -40.36
CA TYR A 75 15.25 18.91 -41.72
C TYR A 75 16.08 18.21 -42.82
N ILE A 76 17.34 17.84 -42.52
CA ILE A 76 18.21 17.10 -43.44
C ILE A 76 17.58 15.76 -43.84
N LEU A 77 16.75 15.14 -42.98
CA LEU A 77 16.04 13.91 -43.32
C LEU A 77 15.03 14.12 -44.47
N ASP A 78 14.35 15.27 -44.47
CA ASP A 78 13.39 15.64 -45.52
C ASP A 78 14.14 16.01 -46.81
N ASP A 79 15.25 16.73 -46.69
CA ASP A 79 16.15 17.03 -47.81
C ASP A 79 16.73 15.76 -48.43
N LEU A 80 17.06 14.73 -47.64
CA LEU A 80 17.56 13.43 -48.13
C LEU A 80 16.53 12.72 -49.01
N GLN A 81 15.25 12.84 -48.68
CA GLN A 81 14.17 12.18 -49.40
C GLN A 81 13.75 12.94 -50.67
N ASN A 82 13.79 14.27 -50.62
CA ASN A 82 13.19 15.13 -51.65
C ASN A 82 14.20 15.70 -52.64
N ARG A 83 15.51 15.74 -52.33
CA ARG A 83 16.52 16.27 -53.26
C ARG A 83 17.12 15.19 -54.16
N PRO A 84 17.16 15.41 -55.48
CA PRO A 84 17.66 14.44 -56.44
C PRO A 84 19.17 14.17 -56.33
N GLU A 85 19.92 15.07 -55.70
CA GLU A 85 21.36 14.92 -55.44
C GLU A 85 21.68 13.72 -54.56
N TYR A 86 20.82 13.41 -53.59
CA TYR A 86 21.00 12.31 -52.64
C TYR A 86 20.38 10.99 -53.10
N LEU A 87 19.54 11.01 -54.14
CA LEU A 87 18.92 9.80 -54.73
C LEU A 87 19.96 8.82 -55.32
N LYS A 88 21.17 9.29 -55.59
CA LYS A 88 22.29 8.45 -56.04
C LYS A 88 22.77 7.45 -54.97
N LEU A 89 22.43 7.66 -53.69
CA LEU A 89 22.74 6.71 -52.61
C LEU A 89 21.82 5.48 -52.58
N GLY A 90 20.76 5.43 -53.41
CA GLY A 90 19.76 4.37 -53.38
C GLY A 90 18.46 4.85 -52.72
N TRP A 91 17.44 5.11 -53.55
CA TRP A 91 16.15 5.62 -53.08
C TRP A 91 15.47 4.73 -52.02
N MET A 92 15.65 3.41 -52.14
CA MET A 92 15.08 2.45 -51.20
C MET A 92 15.75 2.54 -49.83
N ASP A 93 17.08 2.66 -49.78
CA ASP A 93 17.84 2.74 -48.54
C ASP A 93 17.53 4.03 -47.77
N VAL A 94 17.44 5.16 -48.48
CA VAL A 94 17.02 6.45 -47.90
C VAL A 94 15.62 6.36 -47.30
N ARG A 95 14.67 5.75 -48.02
CA ARG A 95 13.29 5.62 -47.54
C ARG A 95 13.18 4.72 -46.32
N ILE A 96 13.92 3.60 -46.30
CA ILE A 96 13.98 2.71 -45.13
C ILE A 96 14.58 3.45 -43.94
N PHE A 97 15.66 4.21 -44.14
CA PHE A 97 16.28 5.00 -43.08
C PHE A 97 15.33 6.01 -42.46
N VAL A 98 14.60 6.78 -43.28
CA VAL A 98 13.58 7.73 -42.81
C VAL A 98 12.49 7.02 -42.00
N ILE A 99 11.96 5.90 -42.52
CA ILE A 99 10.96 5.09 -41.82
C ILE A 99 11.50 4.60 -40.46
N CYS A 100 12.74 4.13 -40.40
CA CYS A 100 13.38 3.70 -39.16
C CYS A 100 13.47 4.83 -38.13
N VAL A 101 13.79 6.05 -38.55
CA VAL A 101 13.84 7.21 -37.63
C VAL A 101 12.45 7.55 -37.08
N TYR A 102 11.42 7.59 -37.92
CA TYR A 102 10.04 7.80 -37.48
C TYR A 102 9.54 6.66 -36.56
N ALA A 103 9.88 5.41 -36.88
CA ALA A 103 9.55 4.26 -36.05
C ALA A 103 10.24 4.34 -34.68
N LEU A 104 11.51 4.75 -34.63
CA LEU A 104 12.25 4.96 -33.38
C LEU A 104 11.58 6.02 -32.50
N LEU A 105 11.18 7.16 -33.08
CA LEU A 105 10.44 8.20 -32.36
C LEU A 105 9.09 7.68 -31.84
N GLY A 106 8.39 6.87 -32.64
CA GLY A 106 7.16 6.21 -32.21
C GLY A 106 7.37 5.27 -31.02
N ILE A 107 8.43 4.45 -31.04
CA ILE A 107 8.80 3.56 -29.92
C ILE A 107 9.12 4.39 -28.68
N ILE A 108 9.89 5.47 -28.81
CA ILE A 108 10.22 6.38 -27.70
C ILE A 108 8.94 6.99 -27.10
N ALA A 109 8.01 7.45 -27.93
CA ALA A 109 6.73 7.99 -27.49
C ALA A 109 5.91 6.96 -26.69
N LEU A 110 5.89 5.71 -27.16
CA LEU A 110 5.20 4.60 -26.53
C LEU A 110 5.85 4.21 -25.20
N LEU A 111 7.18 4.21 -25.13
CA LEU A 111 7.93 3.96 -23.89
C LEU A 111 7.61 5.03 -22.83
N PHE A 112 7.64 6.31 -23.18
CA PHE A 112 7.28 7.39 -22.24
C PHE A 112 5.84 7.28 -21.76
N TYR A 113 4.91 6.93 -22.66
CA TYR A 113 3.52 6.69 -22.28
C TYR A 113 3.38 5.49 -21.33
N GLY A 114 4.10 4.38 -21.60
CA GLY A 114 4.15 3.21 -20.74
C GLY A 114 4.69 3.52 -19.35
N LEU A 115 5.80 4.28 -19.29
CA LEU A 115 6.38 4.75 -18.02
C LEU A 115 5.41 5.64 -17.23
N ALA A 116 4.70 6.56 -17.89
CA ALA A 116 3.69 7.38 -17.25
C ALA A 116 2.56 6.53 -16.63
N ARG A 117 2.09 5.51 -17.35
CA ARG A 117 1.09 4.56 -16.86
C ARG A 117 1.60 3.75 -15.65
N ALA A 118 2.84 3.27 -15.70
CA ALA A 118 3.46 2.55 -14.59
C ALA A 118 3.58 3.43 -13.33
N MET A 119 4.04 4.68 -13.49
CA MET A 119 4.11 5.66 -12.40
C MET A 119 2.75 5.93 -11.76
N ARG A 120 1.70 6.06 -12.58
CA ARG A 120 0.32 6.22 -12.07
C ARG A 120 -0.12 5.02 -11.23
N GLN A 121 0.20 3.79 -11.64
CA GLN A 121 -0.13 2.60 -10.86
C GLN A 121 0.61 2.57 -9.53
N ILE A 122 1.91 2.92 -9.51
CA ILE A 122 2.71 3.02 -8.27
C ILE A 122 2.08 4.06 -7.33
N ARG A 123 1.67 5.23 -7.85
CA ARG A 123 1.01 6.28 -7.07
C ARG A 123 -0.29 5.80 -6.43
N LEU A 124 -1.14 5.08 -7.17
CA LEU A 124 -2.40 4.55 -6.64
C LEU A 124 -2.15 3.55 -5.50
N LYS A 125 -1.21 2.61 -5.70
CA LYS A 125 -0.82 1.64 -4.67
C LYS A 125 -0.29 2.32 -3.41
N ASN A 126 0.57 3.33 -3.57
CA ASN A 126 1.11 4.11 -2.44
C ASN A 126 0.04 4.89 -1.67
N ASN A 127 -0.96 5.46 -2.37
CA ASN A 127 -2.07 6.16 -1.70
C ASN A 127 -2.93 5.20 -0.86
N ILE A 128 -3.25 4.02 -1.39
CA ILE A 128 -4.05 3.01 -0.67
C ILE A 128 -3.30 2.53 0.57
N LEU A 129 -2.01 2.24 0.44
CA LEU A 129 -1.18 1.82 1.56
C LEU A 129 -1.10 2.91 2.65
N SER A 130 -0.92 4.17 2.27
CA SER A 130 -0.92 5.29 3.22
C SER A 130 -2.27 5.47 3.92
N PHE A 131 -3.38 5.23 3.23
CA PHE A 131 -4.72 5.31 3.82
C PHE A 131 -4.96 4.17 4.81
N ALA A 132 -4.58 2.95 4.46
CA ALA A 132 -4.65 1.79 5.35
C ALA A 132 -3.81 2.01 6.63
N ALA A 133 -2.60 2.55 6.49
CA ALA A 133 -1.74 2.91 7.63
C ALA A 133 -2.39 3.89 8.60
N LYS A 134 -3.05 4.93 8.08
CA LYS A 134 -3.79 5.90 8.91
C LYS A 134 -4.95 5.25 9.63
N ASN A 135 -5.75 4.43 8.93
CA ASN A 135 -6.91 3.78 9.53
C ASN A 135 -6.53 2.80 10.64
N ILE A 136 -5.49 1.98 10.42
CA ILE A 136 -5.00 1.05 11.45
C ILE A 136 -4.49 1.82 12.66
N LYS A 137 -3.74 2.91 12.46
CA LYS A 137 -3.29 3.75 13.59
C LYS A 137 -4.48 4.35 14.37
N THR A 138 -5.52 4.81 13.68
CA THR A 138 -6.73 5.33 14.33
C THR A 138 -7.46 4.24 15.11
N LEU A 139 -7.62 3.05 14.53
CA LEU A 139 -8.27 1.91 15.21
C LEU A 139 -7.48 1.48 16.45
N VAL A 140 -6.16 1.33 16.34
CA VAL A 140 -5.30 1.01 17.49
C VAL A 140 -5.41 2.10 18.57
N SER A 141 -5.40 3.38 18.18
CA SER A 141 -5.60 4.48 19.12
C SER A 141 -6.95 4.44 19.83
N GLN A 142 -8.03 4.05 19.13
CA GLN A 142 -9.36 3.88 19.71
C GLN A 142 -9.41 2.69 20.68
N HIS A 143 -8.80 1.56 20.32
CA HIS A 143 -8.73 0.38 21.19
C HIS A 143 -7.88 0.64 22.45
N LEU A 144 -6.75 1.35 22.33
CA LEU A 144 -5.94 1.77 23.48
C LEU A 144 -6.72 2.73 24.39
N LYS A 145 -7.47 3.69 23.82
CA LYS A 145 -8.32 4.59 24.61
C LYS A 145 -9.42 3.82 25.35
N ARG A 146 -10.03 2.83 24.70
CA ARG A 146 -11.04 1.95 25.32
C ARG A 146 -10.45 1.10 26.43
N LYS A 147 -9.25 0.54 26.23
CA LYS A 147 -8.52 -0.21 27.25
C LYS A 147 -8.21 0.67 28.46
N ALA A 148 -7.67 1.87 28.25
CA ALA A 148 -7.39 2.82 29.32
C ALA A 148 -8.66 3.23 30.09
N SER A 149 -9.80 3.42 29.42
CA SER A 149 -11.06 3.69 30.12
C SER A 149 -11.54 2.51 30.97
N ILE A 150 -11.32 1.27 30.50
CA ILE A 150 -11.63 0.06 31.27
C ILE A 150 -10.72 -0.03 32.49
N ASP A 151 -9.41 0.20 32.34
CA ASP A 151 -8.46 0.17 33.46
C ASP A 151 -8.76 1.25 34.51
N VAL A 152 -9.23 2.44 34.11
CA VAL A 152 -9.66 3.51 35.02
C VAL A 152 -10.95 3.13 35.78
N ILE A 153 -11.89 2.46 35.11
CA ILE A 153 -13.09 1.90 35.77
C ILE A 153 -12.68 0.80 36.75
N GLU A 154 -11.74 -0.07 36.37
CA GLU A 154 -11.17 -1.11 37.24
C GLU A 154 -10.55 -0.47 38.49
N GLN A 155 -9.71 0.55 38.35
CA GLN A 155 -9.11 1.27 39.49
C GLN A 155 -10.13 1.99 40.38
N ARG A 156 -11.23 2.52 39.83
CA ARG A 156 -12.27 3.19 40.62
C ARG A 156 -13.21 2.22 41.33
N HIS A 157 -13.48 1.05 40.75
CA HIS A 157 -14.46 0.08 41.28
C HIS A 157 -13.84 -1.10 42.05
N PHE A 158 -12.51 -1.31 42.00
CA PHE A 158 -11.84 -2.37 42.77
C PHE A 158 -11.40 -1.97 44.19
N LEU A 159 -11.59 -0.73 44.63
CA LEU A 159 -11.45 -0.38 46.05
C LEU A 159 -12.61 -0.92 46.92
N GLU A 160 -13.66 -1.47 46.32
CA GLU A 160 -14.86 -1.99 47.03
C GLU A 160 -15.04 -3.51 46.92
N LEU A 161 -14.13 -4.24 46.26
CA LEU A 161 -14.22 -5.70 46.16
C LEU A 161 -13.30 -6.35 47.20
N PRO A 162 -13.82 -7.20 48.11
CA PRO A 162 -12.99 -7.91 49.06
C PRO A 162 -12.04 -8.85 48.32
N ASP A 163 -10.75 -8.79 48.66
CA ASP A 163 -9.74 -9.76 48.21
C ASP A 163 -10.19 -11.16 48.61
N LEU A 164 -10.74 -11.93 47.66
CA LEU A 164 -10.91 -13.36 47.87
C LEU A 164 -9.53 -14.00 47.76
N PRO A 165 -9.09 -14.76 48.77
CA PRO A 165 -7.75 -15.33 48.80
C PRO A 165 -7.56 -16.23 47.59
N TYR A 166 -6.43 -16.05 46.91
CA TYR A 166 -5.94 -16.91 45.84
C TYR A 166 -5.90 -18.37 46.33
N GLU A 167 -6.96 -19.13 46.05
CA GLU A 167 -6.91 -20.58 46.20
C GLU A 167 -6.14 -21.14 45.00
N ASN A 168 -4.99 -21.74 45.28
CA ASN A 168 -4.16 -22.44 44.32
C ASN A 168 -4.95 -23.61 43.71
N ILE A 169 -5.63 -23.39 42.58
CA ILE A 169 -6.32 -24.45 41.86
C ILE A 169 -5.25 -25.36 41.21
N LYS A 170 -4.98 -26.49 41.87
CA LYS A 170 -4.23 -27.62 41.29
C LYS A 170 -5.04 -28.17 40.11
N VAL A 171 -4.45 -28.08 38.93
CA VAL A 171 -4.93 -28.71 37.69
C VAL A 171 -4.81 -30.24 37.85
N ASN A 172 -5.95 -30.96 37.93
CA ASN A 172 -6.16 -32.42 37.77
C ASN A 172 -6.87 -33.16 38.92
N GLN A 173 -8.11 -32.81 39.27
CA GLN A 173 -9.01 -33.75 39.98
C GLN A 173 -10.48 -33.60 39.57
N VAL A 174 -10.78 -33.67 38.27
CA VAL A 174 -12.17 -33.88 37.82
C VAL A 174 -12.31 -35.34 37.40
N PRO A 175 -13.11 -36.17 38.10
CA PRO A 175 -13.50 -37.48 37.60
C PRO A 175 -14.32 -37.30 36.32
N ASN A 176 -13.92 -37.98 35.25
CA ASN A 176 -14.62 -37.93 33.96
C ASN A 176 -16.02 -38.56 34.10
N PRO A 177 -17.12 -37.82 33.88
CA PRO A 177 -18.46 -38.37 33.96
C PRO A 177 -18.74 -39.18 32.68
N GLY A 178 -18.51 -40.49 32.73
CA GLY A 178 -18.81 -41.37 31.61
C GLY A 178 -18.16 -42.75 31.58
N TYR A 179 -17.38 -43.13 32.60
CA TYR A 179 -16.88 -44.51 32.75
C TYR A 179 -17.32 -45.08 34.09
N GLU A 180 -18.31 -45.97 34.07
CA GLU A 180 -18.53 -46.93 35.15
C GLU A 180 -17.60 -48.12 34.93
N PRO A 181 -16.64 -48.40 35.85
CA PRO A 181 -16.05 -49.73 35.92
C PRO A 181 -17.07 -50.64 36.61
N GLY A 182 -17.80 -51.42 35.81
CA GLY A 182 -18.54 -52.57 36.30
C GLY A 182 -17.60 -53.58 36.97
N LEU A 183 -18.17 -54.27 37.98
CA LEU A 183 -17.64 -55.48 38.64
C LEU A 183 -17.10 -56.53 37.66
#